data_AF-A0A351A0B4-F1
#
_entry.id   AF-A0A351A0B4-F1
#
_cell.length_a   1.000
_cell.length_b   1.000
_cell.length_c   1.000
_cell.angle_alpha   90.00
_cell.angle_beta   90.00
_cell.angle_gamma   90.00
#
_symmetry.space_group_name_H-M   'P 1'
#
loop_
_entity.id
_entity.type
_entity.pdbx_description
1 polymer ?
#
loop_
_entity_poly.entity_id
_entity_poly.type
_entity_poly.pdbx_seq_one_letter_code
_entity_poly.pdbx_strand_id
1 'polypeptide(L)'
;KLEWWRQEVQRTWAGTPTHPVGHALKDVLTRFNLPQEQLLEIIDGMAMDLSQTRYLDFKALQLYCYRVASVVGLLAAEIFGYQDRQTLKYAHDLGMAFQLTNIIRDVGEDARRGR
;
A
#
# COMPACT_ATOMS: atom_id res chain seq x y z
N LYS A 1 6.76 -14.61 -6.93
CA LYS A 1 6.37 -13.39 -7.72
C LYS A 1 6.51 -12.11 -6.88
N LEU A 2 5.95 -12.02 -5.66
CA LEU A 2 6.09 -10.83 -4.81
C LEU A 2 7.54 -10.51 -4.43
N GLU A 3 8.37 -11.52 -4.17
CA GLU A 3 9.79 -11.30 -3.87
C GLU A 3 10.53 -10.57 -4.98
N TRP A 4 10.21 -10.89 -6.25
CA TRP A 4 10.79 -10.19 -7.38
C TRP A 4 10.43 -8.69 -7.38
N TRP A 5 9.19 -8.35 -7.00
CA TRP A 5 8.77 -6.96 -6.85
C TRP A 5 9.48 -6.24 -5.69
N ARG A 6 9.74 -6.93 -4.56
CA ARG A 6 10.55 -6.34 -3.47
C ARG A 6 11.94 -5.99 -3.97
N GLN A 7 12.58 -6.90 -4.69
CA GLN A 7 13.89 -6.68 -5.27
C GLN A 7 13.86 -5.57 -6.32
N GLU A 8 12.77 -5.44 -7.10
CA GLU A 8 12.63 -4.36 -8.06
C GLU A 8 12.48 -2.99 -7.38
N VAL A 9 11.74 -2.90 -6.27
CA VAL A 9 11.69 -1.69 -5.43
C VAL A 9 13.08 -1.35 -4.89
N GLN A 10 13.81 -2.33 -4.36
CA GLN A 10 15.18 -2.13 -3.87
C GLN A 10 16.14 -1.65 -4.97
N ARG A 11 16.09 -2.28 -6.15
CA ARG A 11 16.87 -1.87 -7.33
C ARG A 11 16.53 -0.45 -7.77
N THR A 12 15.25 -0.07 -7.71
CA THR A 12 14.81 1.29 -8.06
C THR A 12 15.47 2.34 -7.15
N TRP A 13 15.49 2.11 -5.83
CA TRP A 13 16.19 2.97 -4.87
C TRP A 13 17.72 2.94 -5.01
N ALA A 14 18.28 1.80 -5.43
CA ALA A 14 19.70 1.67 -5.77
C ALA A 14 20.06 2.30 -7.15
N GLY A 15 19.08 2.84 -7.89
CA GLY A 15 19.28 3.46 -9.19
C GLY A 15 19.45 2.50 -10.36
N THR A 16 19.24 1.20 -10.17
CA THR A 16 19.41 0.12 -11.16
C THR A 16 18.11 -0.68 -11.45
N PRO A 17 16.95 -0.02 -11.68
CA PRO A 17 15.71 -0.73 -11.99
C PRO A 17 15.85 -1.56 -13.28
N THR A 18 15.08 -2.63 -13.37
CA THR A 18 15.12 -3.57 -14.51
C THR A 18 13.78 -3.68 -15.24
N HIS A 19 12.71 -3.15 -14.64
CA HIS A 19 11.36 -3.22 -15.17
C HIS A 19 10.86 -1.82 -15.56
N PRO A 20 10.00 -1.68 -16.60
CA PRO A 20 9.45 -0.39 -17.00
C PRO A 20 8.80 0.41 -15.86
N VAL A 21 8.11 -0.27 -14.94
CA VAL A 21 7.54 0.36 -13.73
C VAL A 21 8.64 0.90 -12.80
N GLY A 22 9.74 0.17 -12.61
CA GLY A 22 10.87 0.64 -11.81
C GLY A 22 11.57 1.83 -12.45
N HIS A 23 11.73 1.84 -13.78
CA HIS A 23 12.25 2.98 -14.52
C HIS A 23 11.35 4.22 -14.35
N ALA A 24 10.04 4.07 -14.54
CA ALA A 24 9.10 5.18 -14.34
C ALA A 24 9.10 5.68 -12.89
N LEU A 25 9.17 4.77 -11.91
CA LEU A 25 9.23 5.13 -10.49
C LEU A 25 10.53 5.88 -10.18
N LYS A 26 11.68 5.47 -10.73
CA LYS A 26 12.96 6.18 -10.55
C LYS A 26 12.85 7.65 -10.95
N ASP A 27 12.18 7.96 -12.06
CA ASP A 27 11.98 9.36 -12.49
C ASP A 27 11.11 10.14 -11.49
N VAL A 28 10.08 9.50 -10.92
CA VAL A 28 9.21 10.09 -9.89
C VAL A 28 9.99 10.37 -8.60
N LEU A 29 10.90 9.49 -8.19
CA LEU A 29 11.72 9.66 -6.98
C LEU A 29 12.65 10.88 -7.04
N THR A 30 12.99 11.37 -8.24
CA THR A 30 13.76 12.62 -8.38
C THR A 30 12.94 13.86 -8.07
N ARG A 31 11.60 13.75 -8.10
CA ARG A 31 10.65 14.85 -7.97
C ARG A 31 9.94 14.85 -6.62
N PHE A 32 9.74 13.68 -6.03
CA PHE A 32 8.99 13.49 -4.79
C PHE A 32 9.78 12.62 -3.82
N ASN A 33 9.77 12.98 -2.54
CA ASN A 33 10.45 12.24 -1.48
C ASN A 33 9.57 11.09 -0.96
N LEU A 34 9.41 10.04 -1.76
CA LEU A 34 8.63 8.88 -1.37
C LEU A 34 9.45 7.96 -0.43
N PRO A 35 8.88 7.46 0.67
CA PRO A 35 9.53 6.45 1.51
C PRO A 35 9.55 5.08 0.83
N GLN A 36 10.70 4.43 0.77
CA GLN A 36 10.84 3.08 0.19
C GLN A 36 9.96 2.06 0.93
N GLU A 37 9.92 2.19 2.26
CA GLU A 37 9.23 1.30 3.18
C GLU A 37 7.74 1.25 2.87
N GLN A 38 7.13 2.37 2.47
CA GLN A 38 5.72 2.44 2.10
C GLN A 38 5.42 1.58 0.86
N LEU A 39 6.29 1.56 -0.15
CA LEU A 39 6.10 0.66 -1.29
C LEU A 39 6.26 -0.81 -0.89
N LEU A 40 7.14 -1.11 0.07
CA LEU A 40 7.29 -2.46 0.61
C LEU A 40 6.08 -2.90 1.44
N GLU A 41 5.45 -2.00 2.21
CA GLU A 41 4.21 -2.27 2.94
C GLU A 41 3.05 -2.64 2.00
N ILE A 42 2.96 -2.04 0.81
CA ILE A 42 1.98 -2.45 -0.20
C ILE A 42 2.21 -3.91 -0.63
N ILE A 43 3.47 -4.29 -0.84
CA ILE A 43 3.82 -5.68 -1.20
C ILE A 43 3.51 -6.63 -0.03
N ASP A 44 3.72 -6.21 1.22
CA ASP A 44 3.30 -6.97 2.39
C ASP A 44 1.78 -7.15 2.44
N GLY A 45 1.01 -6.12 2.11
CA GLY A 45 -0.45 -6.22 1.99
C GLY A 45 -0.88 -7.28 0.96
N MET A 46 -0.25 -7.28 -0.22
CA MET A 46 -0.49 -8.31 -1.25
C MET A 46 -0.06 -9.71 -0.80
N ALA A 47 0.97 -9.82 0.04
CA ALA A 47 1.36 -11.11 0.61
C ALA A 47 0.32 -11.61 1.62
N MET A 48 -0.27 -10.73 2.42
CA MET A 48 -1.36 -11.07 3.33
C MET A 48 -2.57 -11.63 2.58
N ASP A 49 -2.90 -11.08 1.41
CA ASP A 49 -3.97 -11.61 0.57
C ASP A 49 -3.72 -13.05 0.10
N LEU A 50 -2.47 -13.54 0.07
CA LEU A 50 -2.17 -14.91 -0.36
C LEU A 50 -2.21 -15.92 0.78
N SER A 51 -1.98 -15.49 2.02
CA SER A 51 -1.84 -16.38 3.18
C SER A 51 -2.94 -16.24 4.22
N GLN A 52 -3.63 -15.10 4.26
CA GLN A 52 -4.62 -14.76 5.27
C GLN A 52 -6.02 -14.78 4.66
N THR A 53 -6.90 -15.62 5.19
CA THR A 53 -8.31 -15.64 4.82
C THR A 53 -9.21 -14.99 5.86
N ARG A 54 -8.78 -14.87 7.12
CA ARG A 54 -9.58 -14.29 8.21
C ARG A 54 -8.73 -13.52 9.19
N TYR A 55 -9.28 -12.47 9.80
CA TYR A 55 -8.60 -11.69 10.84
C TYR A 55 -9.19 -12.02 12.22
N LEU A 56 -8.32 -12.33 13.19
CA LEU A 56 -8.73 -12.74 14.54
C LEU A 56 -9.29 -11.56 15.36
N ASP A 57 -8.73 -10.37 15.15
CA ASP A 57 -9.12 -9.16 15.84
C ASP A 57 -9.07 -7.95 14.90
N PHE A 58 -9.63 -6.84 15.39
CA PHE A 58 -9.66 -5.60 14.62
C PHE A 58 -8.26 -5.02 14.39
N LYS A 59 -7.30 -5.29 15.27
CA LYS A 59 -5.92 -4.79 15.12
C LYS A 59 -5.23 -5.42 13.91
N ALA A 60 -5.41 -6.72 13.71
CA ALA A 60 -4.91 -7.43 12.54
C ALA A 60 -5.59 -6.95 11.26
N LEU A 61 -6.92 -6.72 11.31
CA LEU A 61 -7.66 -6.14 10.20
C LEU A 61 -7.19 -4.71 9.86
N GLN A 62 -6.90 -3.90 10.87
CA GLN A 62 -6.40 -2.55 10.71
C GLN A 62 -5.02 -2.56 10.05
N LEU A 63 -4.12 -3.47 10.45
CA LEU A 63 -2.82 -3.62 9.79
C LEU A 63 -2.98 -3.97 8.31
N TYR A 64 -3.92 -4.87 7.98
CA TYR A 64 -4.23 -5.18 6.59
C TYR A 64 -4.71 -3.93 5.83
N CYS A 65 -5.71 -3.23 6.36
CA CYS A 65 -6.26 -2.02 5.73
C CYS A 65 -5.20 -0.92 5.57
N TYR A 66 -4.29 -0.78 6.54
CA TYR A 66 -3.17 0.13 6.43
C TYR A 66 -2.32 -0.19 5.19
N ARG A 67 -1.89 -1.44 5.06
CA ARG A 67 -1.02 -1.92 3.97
C ARG A 67 -1.65 -1.82 2.60
N VAL A 68 -2.92 -2.19 2.46
CA VAL A 68 -3.59 -2.25 1.16
C VAL A 68 -4.26 -0.93 0.74
N ALA A 69 -4.44 0.03 1.66
CA ALA A 69 -5.13 1.28 1.34
C ALA A 69 -4.52 2.54 1.96
N SER A 70 -4.30 2.60 3.30
CA SER A 70 -3.80 3.84 3.93
C SER A 70 -2.42 4.25 3.40
N VAL A 71 -1.53 3.30 3.16
CA VAL A 71 -0.19 3.56 2.61
C VAL A 71 -0.26 4.21 1.22
N VAL A 72 -1.22 3.81 0.38
CA VAL A 72 -1.44 4.45 -0.93
C VAL A 72 -1.87 5.90 -0.76
N GLY A 73 -2.73 6.19 0.21
CA GLY A 73 -3.13 7.55 0.55
C GLY A 73 -1.97 8.42 1.03
N LEU A 74 -1.06 7.86 1.84
CA LEU A 74 0.15 8.55 2.30
C LEU A 74 1.08 8.90 1.13
N LEU A 75 1.36 7.94 0.24
CA LEU A 75 2.16 8.18 -0.97
C LEU A 75 1.53 9.22 -1.89
N ALA A 76 0.20 9.19 -2.04
CA ALA A 76 -0.52 10.18 -2.83
C ALA A 76 -0.41 11.59 -2.22
N ALA A 77 -0.48 11.71 -0.89
CA ALA A 77 -0.30 13.00 -0.22
C ALA A 77 1.09 13.60 -0.47
N GLU A 78 2.16 12.78 -0.42
CA GLU A 78 3.52 13.21 -0.77
C GLU A 78 3.59 13.74 -2.21
N ILE A 79 2.95 13.05 -3.15
CA ILE A 79 2.92 13.45 -4.57
C ILE A 79 2.11 14.73 -4.79
N PHE A 80 1.01 14.90 -4.05
CA PHE A 80 0.18 16.11 -4.12
C PHE A 80 0.79 17.31 -3.40
N GLY A 81 1.88 17.12 -2.65
CA GLY A 81 2.64 18.21 -2.04
C GLY A 81 1.91 18.87 -0.88
N TYR A 82 1.40 18.07 0.07
CA TYR A 82 0.76 18.60 1.27
C TYR A 82 1.71 19.55 2.05
N GLN A 83 1.15 20.58 2.69
CA GLN A 83 1.91 21.54 3.50
C GLN A 83 1.69 21.36 5.01
N ASP A 84 0.48 20.94 5.40
CA ASP A 84 0.15 20.63 6.79
C ASP A 84 0.31 19.14 7.07
N ARG A 85 1.17 18.79 8.03
CA ARG A 85 1.39 17.40 8.47
C ARG A 85 0.12 16.70 8.96
N GLN A 86 -0.90 17.43 9.40
CA GLN A 86 -2.20 16.83 9.75
C GLN A 86 -2.85 16.14 8.54
N THR A 87 -2.53 16.57 7.31
CA THR A 87 -2.99 15.93 6.07
C THR A 87 -2.64 14.45 6.01
N LEU A 88 -1.45 14.06 6.50
CA LEU A 88 -1.05 12.65 6.51
C LEU A 88 -1.94 11.80 7.42
N LYS A 89 -2.40 12.36 8.55
CA LYS A 89 -3.35 11.68 9.44
C LYS A 89 -4.69 11.49 8.72
N TYR A 90 -5.19 12.53 8.05
CA TYR A 90 -6.41 12.42 7.26
C TYR A 90 -6.27 11.42 6.10
N ALA A 91 -5.14 11.40 5.39
CA ALA A 91 -4.89 10.44 4.31
C ALA A 91 -4.86 9.00 4.83
N HIS A 92 -4.23 8.78 5.98
CA HIS A 92 -4.24 7.47 6.65
C HIS A 92 -5.67 7.03 6.99
N ASP A 93 -6.44 7.88 7.68
CA ASP A 93 -7.79 7.57 8.14
C ASP A 93 -8.78 7.42 6.98
N LEU A 94 -8.61 8.19 5.90
CA LEU A 94 -9.39 8.07 4.68
C LEU A 94 -9.14 6.74 3.98
N GLY A 95 -7.87 6.31 3.86
CA GLY A 95 -7.55 5.00 3.29
C GLY A 95 -8.12 3.85 4.12
N MET A 96 -8.09 3.97 5.46
CA MET A 96 -8.74 3.02 6.37
C MET A 96 -10.24 2.95 6.11
N ALA A 97 -10.91 4.10 6.05
CA ALA A 97 -12.35 4.19 5.82
C ALA A 97 -12.74 3.59 4.45
N PHE A 98 -11.97 3.86 3.40
CA PHE A 98 -12.21 3.30 2.06
C PHE A 98 -12.08 1.79 2.05
N GLN A 99 -11.07 1.22 2.71
CA GLN A 99 -10.91 -0.23 2.72
C GLN A 99 -11.97 -0.94 3.57
N LEU A 100 -12.34 -0.37 4.72
CA LEU A 100 -13.46 -0.88 5.50
C LEU A 100 -14.77 -0.81 4.70
N THR A 101 -14.96 0.25 3.90
CA THR A 101 -16.11 0.37 3.00
C THR A 101 -16.11 -0.72 1.92
N ASN A 102 -14.95 -1.02 1.31
CA ASN A 102 -14.83 -2.13 0.35
C ASN A 102 -15.21 -3.47 1.01
N ILE A 103 -14.68 -3.75 2.21
CA ILE A 103 -14.98 -4.99 2.95
C ILE A 103 -16.47 -5.11 3.26
N ILE A 104 -17.11 -4.04 3.74
CA ILE A 104 -18.55 -4.05 4.06
C ILE A 104 -19.39 -4.27 2.80
N ARG A 105 -19.02 -3.62 1.68
CA ARG A 105 -19.69 -3.77 0.39
C ARG A 105 -19.60 -5.20 -0.13
N ASP A 106 -18.43 -5.82 0.01
CA ASP A 106 -18.08 -7.06 -0.69
C ASP A 106 -18.20 -8.31 0.20
N VAL A 107 -18.67 -8.18 1.45
CA VAL A 107 -18.77 -9.27 2.45
C VAL A 107 -19.39 -10.56 1.92
N GLY A 108 -20.45 -10.46 1.10
CA GLY A 108 -21.12 -11.61 0.54
C GLY A 108 -20.33 -12.30 -0.57
N GLU A 109 -19.61 -11.52 -1.38
CA GLU A 109 -18.72 -12.06 -2.42
C GLU A 109 -17.48 -12.70 -1.79
N ASP A 110 -16.86 -12.03 -0.83
CA ASP A 110 -15.69 -12.54 -0.12
C ASP A 110 -16.00 -13.86 0.60
N ALA A 111 -17.15 -13.95 1.28
CA ALA A 111 -17.59 -15.18 1.92
C ALA A 111 -17.71 -16.36 0.93
N ARG A 112 -18.23 -16.11 -0.29
CA ARG A 112 -18.31 -17.14 -1.36
C ARG A 112 -16.94 -17.56 -1.88
N ARG A 113 -15.94 -16.69 -1.76
CA ARG A 113 -14.54 -16.94 -2.16
C ARG A 113 -13.71 -17.52 -1.01
N GLY A 114 -14.32 -17.80 0.15
CA GLY A 114 -13.65 -18.35 1.32
C GLY A 114 -12.82 -17.33 2.11
N ARG A 115 -13.19 -16.05 2.01
CA ARG A 115 -12.60 -14.93 2.77
C ARG A 115 -13.62 -14.37 3.75
#